data_AF-A0A3A4AM90-F1
#
_entry.id   AF-A0A3A4AM90-F1
#
_cell.length_a   1.000
_cell.length_b   1.000
_cell.length_c   1.000
_cell.angle_alpha   90.00
_cell.angle_beta   90.00
_cell.angle_gamma   90.00
#
_symmetry.space_group_name_H-M   'P 1'
#
loop_
_entity.id
_entity.type
_entity.pdbx_description
1 polymer ?
#
loop_
_entity_poly.entity_id
_entity_poly.type
_entity_poly.pdbx_seq_one_letter_code
_entity_poly.pdbx_strand_id
1 'polypeptide(L)'
;MLDPSNAGLAQFSAGDTPPEAVMPVFLAMTWAGSQSGQRANRCVDACRTLGYALGEIGVVTELRATEVIVHDRRTGAMTRCAPEMPTWRDVEPLPELNGHCILTLPEQGRWIDATIEQFPGVRGGPAVGRCGGIVDPRTGAVMAGDALGPRLPQGAHVAIGRGHLMLLYTLSPDEASARITGHHMIRHTAEEHRRTGLNLLSVVLARAGESAHLAALLRTTPHPRLHALLDALAGTSLRRAANGDALFDLGDGHAVRLDEFDLPADTPSPVTPA
;
A
#
# COMPACT_ATOMS: atom_id res chain seq x y z
N MET A 1 9.91 -11.36 -7.74
CA MET A 1 9.09 -12.32 -8.52
C MET A 1 7.92 -12.74 -7.64
N LEU A 2 6.68 -12.38 -8.00
CA LEU A 2 5.49 -12.63 -7.16
C LEU A 2 5.03 -14.08 -7.37
N ASP A 3 5.21 -14.96 -6.39
CA ASP A 3 4.65 -16.33 -6.41
C ASP A 3 3.17 -16.28 -6.01
N PRO A 4 2.22 -16.65 -6.89
CA PRO A 4 0.78 -16.62 -6.59
C PRO A 4 0.37 -17.62 -5.50
N SER A 5 1.20 -18.61 -5.15
CA SER A 5 0.88 -19.66 -4.18
C SER A 5 1.12 -19.28 -2.71
N ASN A 6 1.73 -18.13 -2.44
CA ASN A 6 2.18 -17.71 -1.09
C ASN A 6 1.55 -16.40 -0.57
N ALA A 7 0.50 -15.86 -1.19
CA ALA A 7 -0.16 -14.66 -0.70
C ALA A 7 -0.90 -14.95 0.63
N GLY A 8 -0.40 -14.38 1.74
CA GLY A 8 -0.86 -14.57 3.12
C GLY A 8 -2.26 -14.05 3.44
N LEU A 9 -3.26 -14.40 2.64
CA LEU A 9 -4.67 -14.01 2.79
C LEU A 9 -5.41 -14.78 3.90
N ALA A 10 -4.78 -15.79 4.51
CA ALA A 10 -5.44 -16.74 5.43
C ALA A 10 -5.82 -16.18 6.82
N GLN A 11 -5.68 -14.88 7.10
CA GLN A 11 -5.98 -14.30 8.42
C GLN A 11 -6.85 -13.03 8.39
N PHE A 12 -7.46 -12.68 7.26
CA PHE A 12 -8.35 -11.52 7.19
C PHE A 12 -9.76 -11.85 7.71
N SER A 13 -10.17 -11.27 8.83
CA SER A 13 -11.58 -11.25 9.26
C SER A 13 -12.29 -10.08 8.59
N ALA A 14 -13.11 -10.38 7.58
CA ALA A 14 -13.83 -9.37 6.80
C ALA A 14 -14.91 -8.60 7.59
N GLY A 15 -15.34 -9.10 8.75
CA GLY A 15 -16.50 -8.58 9.48
C GLY A 15 -16.38 -7.14 9.99
N ASP A 16 -15.15 -6.69 10.29
CA ASP A 16 -14.91 -5.36 10.91
C ASP A 16 -14.19 -4.38 9.99
N THR A 17 -13.83 -4.80 8.77
CA THR A 17 -13.13 -3.92 7.83
C THR A 17 -14.15 -3.12 7.04
N PRO A 18 -14.16 -1.78 7.16
CA PRO A 18 -15.11 -0.97 6.42
C PRO A 18 -14.84 -1.06 4.91
N PRO A 19 -15.86 -0.95 4.05
CA PRO A 19 -15.74 -1.29 2.64
C PRO A 19 -14.60 -0.57 1.91
N GLU A 20 -14.37 0.70 2.21
CA GLU A 20 -13.28 1.49 1.60
C GLU A 20 -11.88 0.98 1.94
N ALA A 21 -11.72 0.22 3.03
CA ALA A 21 -10.44 -0.32 3.46
C ALA A 21 -10.12 -1.70 2.89
N VAL A 22 -11.09 -2.39 2.28
CA VAL A 22 -10.92 -3.76 1.79
C VAL A 22 -9.77 -3.83 0.78
N MET A 23 -9.84 -3.06 -0.32
CA MET A 23 -8.79 -3.06 -1.34
C MET A 23 -7.40 -2.66 -0.80
N PRO A 24 -7.27 -1.55 -0.04
CA PRO A 24 -6.02 -1.22 0.66
C PRO A 24 -5.42 -2.39 1.45
N VAL A 25 -6.23 -3.10 2.23
CA VAL A 25 -5.76 -4.23 3.05
C VAL A 25 -5.32 -5.40 2.16
N PHE A 26 -6.15 -5.82 1.21
CA PHE A 26 -5.82 -6.95 0.32
C PHE A 26 -4.56 -6.70 -0.51
N LEU A 27 -4.39 -5.49 -1.05
CA LEU A 27 -3.19 -5.12 -1.80
C LEU A 27 -1.95 -5.09 -0.89
N ALA A 28 -2.04 -4.49 0.29
CA ALA A 28 -0.92 -4.43 1.23
C ALA A 28 -0.49 -5.83 1.70
N MET A 29 -1.44 -6.69 2.03
CA MET A 29 -1.18 -8.09 2.44
C MET A 29 -0.56 -8.91 1.31
N THR A 30 -1.12 -8.82 0.09
CA THR A 30 -0.59 -9.51 -1.09
C THR A 30 0.83 -9.03 -1.42
N TRP A 31 1.05 -7.72 -1.38
CA TRP A 31 2.37 -7.14 -1.59
C TRP A 31 3.36 -7.65 -0.54
N ALA A 32 3.05 -7.53 0.76
CA ALA A 32 3.97 -7.97 1.81
C ALA A 32 4.29 -9.47 1.73
N GLY A 33 3.29 -10.32 1.48
CA GLY A 33 3.49 -11.76 1.30
C GLY A 33 4.43 -12.08 0.13
N SER A 34 4.33 -11.34 -0.97
CA SER A 34 5.18 -11.52 -2.15
C SER A 34 6.63 -11.02 -1.98
N GLN A 35 6.88 -10.27 -0.91
CA GLN A 35 8.15 -9.59 -0.63
C GLN A 35 8.93 -10.28 0.49
N SER A 36 8.53 -11.45 0.99
CA SER A 36 9.29 -12.14 2.02
C SER A 36 10.74 -12.42 1.58
N GLY A 37 11.71 -12.08 2.43
CA GLY A 37 13.15 -12.32 2.20
C GLY A 37 13.94 -11.24 1.41
N GLN A 38 13.29 -10.19 0.89
CA GLN A 38 13.94 -9.06 0.22
C GLN A 38 14.76 -8.10 1.12
N ARG A 39 15.63 -7.23 0.59
CA ARG A 39 16.31 -6.14 1.36
C ARG A 39 16.24 -4.76 0.67
N ALA A 40 16.38 -3.68 1.48
CA ALA A 40 16.49 -2.22 1.21
C ALA A 40 15.37 -1.52 0.41
N ASN A 41 15.12 -0.22 0.68
CA ASN A 41 14.15 0.72 0.03
C ASN A 41 12.69 0.30 -0.11
N ARG A 42 12.30 -0.76 0.59
CA ARG A 42 11.00 -1.40 0.48
C ARG A 42 9.82 -0.48 0.73
N CYS A 43 9.96 0.50 1.63
CA CYS A 43 8.86 1.42 1.91
C CYS A 43 8.52 2.28 0.69
N VAL A 44 9.52 2.69 -0.09
CA VAL A 44 9.30 3.45 -1.33
C VAL A 44 8.70 2.56 -2.41
N ASP A 45 9.25 1.37 -2.61
CA ASP A 45 8.73 0.41 -3.59
C ASP A 45 7.29 -0.01 -3.26
N ALA A 46 6.99 -0.23 -1.98
CA ALA A 46 5.64 -0.50 -1.49
C ALA A 46 4.71 0.66 -1.82
N CYS A 47 5.07 1.89 -1.41
CA CYS A 47 4.23 3.05 -1.64
C CYS A 47 3.97 3.29 -3.13
N ARG A 48 4.99 3.16 -3.98
CA ARG A 48 4.84 3.34 -5.43
C ARG A 48 4.02 2.23 -6.06
N THR A 49 4.32 0.97 -5.77
CA THR A 49 3.59 -0.20 -6.30
C THR A 49 2.12 -0.18 -5.88
N LEU A 50 1.86 0.02 -4.58
CA LEU A 50 0.51 0.09 -4.04
C LEU A 50 -0.22 1.33 -4.54
N GLY A 51 0.48 2.46 -4.67
CA GLY A 51 -0.06 3.68 -5.27
C GLY A 51 -0.60 3.40 -6.66
N TYR A 52 0.22 2.80 -7.55
CA TYR A 52 -0.23 2.47 -8.91
C TYR A 52 -1.38 1.46 -8.90
N ALA A 53 -1.32 0.41 -8.08
CA ALA A 53 -2.40 -0.57 -7.98
C ALA A 53 -3.73 0.05 -7.50
N LEU A 54 -3.69 0.96 -6.53
CA LEU A 54 -4.85 1.71 -6.05
C LEU A 54 -5.32 2.75 -7.08
N GLY A 55 -4.39 3.36 -7.79
CA GLY A 55 -4.65 4.27 -8.90
C GLY A 55 -5.48 3.61 -10.01
N GLU A 56 -5.21 2.35 -10.32
CA GLU A 56 -5.97 1.57 -11.30
C GLU A 56 -7.44 1.33 -10.93
N ILE A 57 -7.83 1.53 -9.67
CA ILE A 57 -9.24 1.49 -9.23
C ILE A 57 -9.79 2.89 -8.89
N GLY A 58 -9.05 3.94 -9.23
CA GLY A 58 -9.45 5.34 -9.08
C GLY A 58 -9.16 5.94 -7.69
N VAL A 59 -8.32 5.30 -6.87
CA VAL A 59 -8.00 5.83 -5.54
C VAL A 59 -6.81 6.78 -5.62
N VAL A 60 -7.01 8.02 -5.18
CA VAL A 60 -5.94 9.00 -5.03
C VAL A 60 -5.01 8.56 -3.90
N THR A 61 -3.71 8.53 -4.19
CA THR A 61 -2.68 8.15 -3.23
C THR A 61 -1.52 9.14 -3.21
N GLU A 62 -0.91 9.28 -2.04
CA GLU A 62 0.23 10.18 -1.84
C GLU A 62 1.27 9.51 -0.92
N LEU A 63 2.52 9.42 -1.39
CA LEU A 63 3.65 8.97 -0.57
C LEU A 63 4.04 10.08 0.42
N ARG A 64 4.06 9.76 1.71
CA ARG A 64 4.46 10.69 2.77
C ARG A 64 5.65 10.17 3.55
N ALA A 65 6.71 10.98 3.63
CA ALA A 65 7.83 10.71 4.52
C ALA A 65 7.38 10.79 5.99
N THR A 66 7.96 9.94 6.83
CA THR A 66 7.62 9.86 8.25
C THR A 66 8.85 9.63 9.12
N GLU A 67 8.93 10.34 10.24
CA GLU A 67 9.71 9.87 11.38
C GLU A 67 9.03 8.63 11.97
N VAL A 68 9.81 7.63 12.37
CA VAL A 68 9.30 6.47 13.10
C VAL A 68 10.09 6.24 14.37
N ILE A 69 9.37 6.15 15.49
CA ILE A 69 9.90 5.76 16.79
C ILE A 69 9.17 4.50 17.26
N VAL A 70 9.93 3.49 17.67
CA VAL A 70 9.40 2.29 18.32
C VAL A 70 9.58 2.43 19.82
N HIS A 71 8.47 2.47 20.55
CA HIS A 71 8.42 2.49 22.01
C HIS A 71 8.09 1.09 22.53
N ASP A 72 9.02 0.49 23.26
CA ASP A 72 8.78 -0.74 24.02
C ASP A 72 8.09 -0.40 25.35
N ARG A 73 6.79 -0.73 25.44
CA ARG A 73 5.97 -0.42 26.62
C ARG A 73 6.33 -1.24 27.85
N ARG A 74 7.11 -2.32 27.72
CA ARG A 74 7.56 -3.13 28.87
C ARG A 74 8.74 -2.48 29.57
N THR A 75 9.67 -1.92 28.79
CA THR A 75 10.92 -1.37 29.30
C THR A 75 10.91 0.17 29.36
N GLY A 76 9.99 0.80 28.65
CA GLY A 76 9.97 2.25 28.42
C GLY A 76 10.99 2.71 27.38
N ALA A 77 11.74 1.80 26.74
CA ALA A 77 12.77 2.15 25.78
C ALA A 77 12.15 2.73 24.49
N MET A 78 12.75 3.80 23.98
CA MET A 78 12.34 4.43 22.71
C MET A 78 13.50 4.34 21.72
N THR A 79 13.25 3.73 20.56
CA THR A 79 14.22 3.60 19.47
C THR A 79 13.74 4.40 18.28
N ARG A 80 14.50 5.42 17.86
CA ARG A 80 14.25 6.10 16.58
C ARG A 80 14.70 5.19 15.44
N CYS A 81 13.76 4.75 14.63
CA CYS A 81 14.00 3.83 13.52
C CYS A 81 14.10 4.53 12.16
N ALA A 82 13.48 5.70 12.01
CA ALA A 82 13.59 6.53 10.82
C ALA A 82 13.61 8.01 11.21
N PRO A 83 14.51 8.85 10.65
CA PRO A 83 14.54 10.28 10.90
C PRO A 83 13.37 11.01 10.21
N GLU A 84 13.01 12.18 10.74
CA GLU A 84 12.00 13.07 10.13
C GLU A 84 12.43 13.53 8.73
N MET A 85 13.70 13.90 8.56
CA MET A 85 14.26 14.28 7.25
C MET A 85 15.02 13.10 6.64
N PRO A 86 14.50 12.47 5.57
CA PRO A 86 15.15 11.35 4.92
C PRO A 86 16.41 11.80 4.19
N THR A 87 17.37 10.87 4.09
CA THR A 87 18.60 11.06 3.31
C THR A 87 18.85 9.83 2.46
N TRP A 88 19.37 10.02 1.26
CA TRP A 88 19.85 8.94 0.41
C TRP A 88 21.35 8.75 0.62
N ARG A 89 21.79 7.50 0.70
CA ARG A 89 23.20 7.12 0.71
C ARG A 89 23.51 6.39 -0.58
N ASP A 90 24.52 6.85 -1.31
CA ASP A 90 25.01 6.15 -2.48
C ASP A 90 25.81 4.91 -2.04
N VAL A 91 25.13 3.78 -2.00
CA VAL A 91 25.73 2.47 -1.72
C VAL A 91 25.51 1.56 -2.92
N GLU A 92 26.47 0.70 -3.22
CA GLU A 92 26.37 -0.27 -4.31
C GLU A 92 25.68 -1.55 -3.83
N PRO A 93 24.81 -2.19 -4.64
CA PRO A 93 24.48 -1.88 -6.04
C PRO A 93 23.33 -0.88 -6.22
N LEU A 94 22.68 -0.46 -5.14
CA LEU A 94 21.52 0.44 -5.18
C LEU A 94 21.58 1.41 -4.00
N PRO A 95 21.32 2.71 -4.21
CA PRO A 95 21.35 3.69 -3.15
C PRO A 95 20.35 3.33 -2.05
N GLU A 96 20.65 3.64 -0.81
CA GLU A 96 19.84 3.26 0.34
C GLU A 96 19.20 4.50 0.97
N LEU A 97 17.89 4.43 1.20
CA LEU A 97 17.13 5.42 1.94
C LEU A 97 17.37 5.24 3.45
N ASN A 98 17.97 6.24 4.09
CA ASN A 98 17.88 6.43 5.53
C ASN A 98 16.65 7.29 5.83
N GLY A 99 15.51 6.63 6.03
CA GLY A 99 14.20 7.26 6.17
C GLY A 99 13.08 6.22 6.13
N HIS A 100 11.84 6.67 6.28
CA HIS A 100 10.65 5.85 6.09
C HIS A 100 9.57 6.66 5.39
N CYS A 101 8.68 5.95 4.68
CA CYS A 101 7.49 6.56 4.11
C CYS A 101 6.31 5.59 4.20
N ILE A 102 5.12 6.19 4.22
CA ILE A 102 3.84 5.49 4.18
C ILE A 102 3.03 6.01 2.99
N LEU A 103 2.04 5.22 2.55
CA LEU A 103 1.11 5.63 1.52
C LEU A 103 -0.14 6.19 2.18
N THR A 104 -0.47 7.44 1.94
CA THR A 104 -1.73 8.06 2.40
C THR A 104 -2.78 8.02 1.30
N LEU A 105 -4.04 7.89 1.71
CA LEU A 105 -5.23 7.82 0.86
C LEU A 105 -6.12 8.99 1.27
N PRO A 106 -5.88 10.19 0.72
CA PRO A 106 -6.44 11.41 1.27
C PRO A 106 -7.98 11.41 1.30
N GLU A 107 -8.60 11.01 0.20
CA GLU A 107 -10.07 10.97 0.07
C GLU A 107 -10.74 9.97 1.02
N GLN A 108 -9.99 8.98 1.49
CA GLN A 108 -10.49 7.96 2.41
C GLN A 108 -10.12 8.25 3.87
N GLY A 109 -9.32 9.29 4.14
CA GLY A 109 -8.76 9.55 5.47
C GLY A 109 -7.99 8.35 6.02
N ARG A 110 -7.14 7.73 5.19
CA ARG A 110 -6.42 6.49 5.52
C ARG A 110 -4.94 6.56 5.20
N TRP A 111 -4.21 5.61 5.75
CA TRP A 111 -2.82 5.37 5.42
C TRP A 111 -2.50 3.87 5.42
N ILE A 112 -1.43 3.51 4.72
CA ILE A 112 -0.90 2.15 4.57
C ILE A 112 0.59 2.17 4.87
N ASP A 113 1.04 1.26 5.74
CA ASP A 113 2.44 0.85 5.85
C ASP A 113 2.55 -0.66 5.63
N ALA A 114 2.94 -1.04 4.40
CA ALA A 114 3.15 -2.44 4.04
C ALA A 114 4.51 -2.99 4.47
N THR A 115 5.35 -2.15 5.09
CA THR A 115 6.74 -2.44 5.44
C THR A 115 7.04 -2.28 6.92
N ILE A 116 6.01 -2.09 7.75
CA ILE A 116 6.11 -1.88 9.19
C ILE A 116 6.96 -2.95 9.92
N GLU A 117 6.98 -4.18 9.42
CA GLU A 117 7.77 -5.29 9.99
C GLU A 117 9.29 -5.19 9.69
N GLN A 118 9.74 -4.21 8.91
CA GLN A 118 11.17 -3.94 8.73
C GLN A 118 11.84 -3.46 10.03
N PHE A 119 11.05 -2.95 10.97
CA PHE A 119 11.55 -2.49 12.26
C PHE A 119 11.75 -3.66 13.23
N PRO A 120 12.88 -3.69 13.98
CA PRO A 120 13.18 -4.80 14.88
C PRO A 120 12.05 -5.09 15.88
N GLY A 121 11.73 -6.37 16.04
CA GLY A 121 10.70 -6.84 16.98
C GLY A 121 9.25 -6.63 16.55
N VAL A 122 8.98 -5.86 15.50
CA VAL A 122 7.61 -5.60 15.02
C VAL A 122 7.11 -6.77 14.18
N ARG A 123 5.90 -7.27 14.49
CA ARG A 123 5.26 -8.41 13.84
C ARG A 123 3.75 -8.16 13.66
N GLY A 124 3.13 -8.90 12.75
CA GLY A 124 1.68 -8.88 12.51
C GLY A 124 1.27 -8.33 11.14
N GLY A 125 2.20 -8.29 10.19
CA GLY A 125 1.97 -7.85 8.82
C GLY A 125 1.76 -6.35 8.63
N PRO A 126 1.39 -5.94 7.40
CA PRO A 126 1.02 -4.59 7.03
C PRO A 126 0.06 -3.91 8.00
N ALA A 127 0.13 -2.59 8.03
CA ALA A 127 -0.82 -1.76 8.76
C ALA A 127 -1.61 -0.88 7.81
N VAL A 128 -2.93 -0.87 7.97
CA VAL A 128 -3.85 0.05 7.29
C VAL A 128 -4.67 0.73 8.37
N GLY A 129 -4.55 2.04 8.50
CA GLY A 129 -5.19 2.79 9.58
C GLY A 129 -6.02 3.97 9.09
N ARG A 130 -6.79 4.56 10.00
CA ARG A 130 -7.51 5.83 9.80
C ARG A 130 -6.66 7.01 10.26
N CYS A 131 -6.83 8.13 9.58
CA CYS A 131 -6.31 9.45 9.93
C CYS A 131 -7.21 10.09 11.02
N GLY A 132 -7.27 9.46 12.21
CA GLY A 132 -8.36 9.69 13.18
C GLY A 132 -7.99 10.44 14.46
N GLY A 133 -6.77 10.95 14.62
CA GLY A 133 -6.41 11.72 15.81
C GLY A 133 -4.92 11.95 15.93
N ILE A 134 -4.56 13.02 16.63
CA ILE A 134 -3.18 13.31 16.99
C ILE A 134 -2.89 12.54 18.27
N VAL A 135 -1.88 11.67 18.24
CA VAL A 135 -1.42 10.98 19.45
C VAL A 135 -0.28 11.77 20.07
N ASP A 136 -0.38 12.08 21.35
CA ASP A 136 0.75 12.61 22.10
C ASP A 136 1.83 11.50 22.19
N PRO A 137 3.01 11.68 21.59
CA PRO A 137 4.04 10.65 21.54
C PRO A 137 4.65 10.32 22.91
N ARG A 138 4.47 11.20 23.92
CA ARG A 138 4.99 11.00 25.28
C ARG A 138 4.01 10.25 26.17
N THR A 139 2.72 10.52 26.03
CA THR A 139 1.68 9.96 26.90
C THR A 139 0.90 8.83 26.24
N GLY A 140 0.96 8.71 24.92
CA GLY A 140 0.10 7.81 24.13
C GLY A 140 -1.37 8.23 24.13
N ALA A 141 -1.69 9.42 24.65
CA ALA A 141 -3.05 9.94 24.67
C ALA A 141 -3.50 10.32 23.25
N VAL A 142 -4.62 9.75 22.82
CA VAL A 142 -5.24 10.09 21.54
C VAL A 142 -6.10 11.33 21.75
N MET A 143 -5.67 12.46 21.20
CA MET A 143 -6.57 13.59 20.99
C MET A 143 -7.44 13.22 19.79
N ALA A 144 -8.71 12.91 20.05
CA ALA A 144 -9.72 12.81 19.00
C ALA A 144 -9.88 14.20 18.38
N GLY A 145 -9.11 14.49 17.35
CA GLY A 145 -9.37 15.62 16.48
C GLY A 145 -10.53 15.23 15.58
N ASP A 146 -11.51 16.13 15.44
CA ASP A 146 -12.44 16.09 14.31
C ASP A 146 -11.64 15.81 13.06
N ALA A 147 -12.13 14.88 12.23
CA ALA A 147 -11.49 14.34 11.04
C ALA A 147 -10.53 15.38 10.44
N LEU A 148 -9.22 15.18 10.67
CA LEU A 148 -8.19 15.93 9.98
C LEU A 148 -8.60 15.85 8.51
N GLY A 149 -8.72 17.01 7.85
CA GLY A 149 -9.25 17.10 6.48
C GLY A 149 -8.59 16.11 5.51
N PRO A 150 -8.97 16.10 4.23
CA PRO A 150 -8.62 15.02 3.30
C PRO A 150 -7.12 14.65 3.34
N ARG A 151 -6.22 15.61 3.57
CA ARG A 151 -4.79 15.36 3.71
C ARG A 151 -4.33 15.52 5.17
N LEU A 152 -3.57 14.54 5.68
CA LEU A 152 -2.89 14.65 6.98
C LEU A 152 -1.88 15.81 6.95
N PRO A 153 -1.93 16.75 7.93
CA PRO A 153 -0.98 17.85 8.00
C PRO A 153 0.43 17.34 8.37
N GLN A 154 1.45 18.13 8.03
CA GLN A 154 2.78 17.97 8.60
C GLN A 154 2.70 17.97 10.14
N GLY A 155 3.52 17.15 10.79
CA GLY A 155 3.53 17.00 12.24
C GLY A 155 2.37 16.18 12.79
N ALA A 156 1.45 15.70 11.94
CA ALA A 156 0.43 14.76 12.38
C ALA A 156 1.08 13.50 12.94
N HIS A 157 0.57 13.05 14.09
CA HIS A 157 1.06 11.86 14.76
C HIS A 157 0.11 10.68 14.60
N VAL A 158 0.63 9.52 14.21
CA VAL A 158 -0.12 8.26 14.16
C VAL A 158 0.54 7.27 15.10
N ALA A 159 -0.23 6.60 15.95
CA ALA A 159 0.28 5.55 16.81
C ALA A 159 -0.38 4.20 16.49
N ILE A 160 0.43 3.13 16.49
CA ILE A 160 -0.02 1.76 16.24
C ILE A 160 0.51 0.85 17.34
N GLY A 161 -0.38 0.09 17.96
CA GLY A 161 -0.01 -0.99 18.86
C GLY A 161 0.35 -2.28 18.11
N ARG A 162 1.47 -2.89 18.46
CA ARG A 162 1.90 -4.23 18.00
C ARG A 162 2.39 -5.04 19.20
N GLY A 163 1.47 -5.72 19.86
CA GLY A 163 1.75 -6.41 21.13
C GLY A 163 2.22 -5.42 22.20
N HIS A 164 3.45 -5.58 22.68
CA HIS A 164 4.05 -4.68 23.67
C HIS A 164 4.75 -3.46 23.05
N LEU A 165 4.86 -3.39 21.73
CA LEU A 165 5.45 -2.26 21.02
C LEU A 165 4.37 -1.26 20.63
N MET A 166 4.71 0.02 20.73
CA MET A 166 3.95 1.13 20.16
C MET A 166 4.83 1.81 19.11
N LEU A 167 4.37 1.83 17.87
CA LEU A 167 5.02 2.58 16.81
C LEU A 167 4.39 3.96 16.74
N LEU A 168 5.24 4.99 16.78
CA LEU A 168 4.87 6.39 16.71
C LEU A 168 5.39 6.96 15.40
N TYR A 169 4.49 7.41 14.55
CA TYR A 169 4.78 8.06 13.29
C TYR A 169 4.57 9.55 13.45
N THR A 170 5.48 10.35 12.90
CA THR A 170 5.29 11.80 12.72
C THR A 170 5.38 12.09 11.23
N LEU A 171 4.33 12.65 10.63
CA LEU A 171 4.40 13.04 9.22
C LEU A 171 5.40 14.17 9.03
N SER A 172 6.40 13.92 8.19
CA SER A 172 7.43 14.88 7.86
C SER A 172 6.89 16.04 6.99
N PRO A 173 7.64 17.15 6.87
CA PRO A 173 7.33 18.21 5.91
C PRO A 173 7.23 17.71 4.47
N ASP A 174 6.49 18.42 3.61
CA ASP A 174 6.34 18.05 2.19
C ASP A 174 7.67 17.96 1.44
N GLU A 175 8.65 18.78 1.84
CA GLU A 175 10.03 18.72 1.32
C GLU A 175 10.67 17.34 1.57
N ALA A 176 10.39 16.69 2.69
CA ALA A 176 10.91 15.36 3.00
C ALA A 176 10.38 14.31 2.02
N SER A 177 9.07 14.34 1.72
CA SER A 177 8.46 13.48 0.70
C SER A 177 9.05 13.77 -0.68
N ALA A 178 9.23 15.05 -1.04
CA ALA A 178 9.83 15.46 -2.30
C ALA A 178 11.28 14.99 -2.46
N ARG A 179 12.06 14.88 -1.38
CA ARG A 179 13.41 14.31 -1.40
C ARG A 179 13.41 12.81 -1.69
N ILE A 180 12.41 12.07 -1.22
CA ILE A 180 12.24 10.65 -1.54
C ILE A 180 11.83 10.50 -3.02
N THR A 181 10.76 11.16 -3.42
CA THR A 181 10.18 11.01 -4.76
C THR A 181 11.02 11.66 -5.87
N GLY A 182 11.80 12.68 -5.52
CA GLY A 182 12.69 13.39 -6.44
C GLY A 182 14.00 12.67 -6.76
N HIS A 183 14.32 11.59 -6.04
CA HIS A 183 15.55 10.85 -6.26
C HIS A 183 15.55 10.16 -7.64
N HIS A 184 16.68 10.25 -8.35
CA HIS A 184 16.79 9.80 -9.75
C HIS A 184 16.40 8.32 -9.93
N MET A 185 16.83 7.43 -9.03
CA MET A 185 16.45 6.01 -9.08
C MET A 185 14.94 5.79 -9.05
N ILE A 186 14.21 6.55 -8.22
CA ILE A 186 12.75 6.42 -8.10
C ILE A 186 12.05 6.89 -9.37
N ARG A 187 12.62 7.88 -10.07
CA ARG A 187 12.11 8.32 -11.37
C ARG A 187 12.37 7.29 -12.47
N HIS A 188 13.56 6.66 -12.46
CA HIS A 188 13.93 5.66 -13.44
C HIS A 188 13.14 4.35 -13.31
N THR A 189 12.69 3.98 -12.10
CA THR A 189 11.91 2.76 -11.86
C THR A 189 10.39 2.99 -11.87
N ALA A 190 9.90 4.18 -12.20
CA ALA A 190 8.48 4.51 -12.17
C ALA A 190 7.61 3.57 -13.02
N GLU A 191 8.08 3.23 -14.23
CA GLU A 191 7.37 2.29 -15.12
C GLU A 191 7.39 0.86 -14.57
N GLU A 192 8.47 0.45 -13.91
CA GLU A 192 8.55 -0.85 -13.24
C GLU A 192 7.59 -0.93 -12.05
N HIS A 193 7.47 0.14 -11.25
CA HIS A 193 6.49 0.23 -10.18
C HIS A 193 5.06 0.20 -10.72
N ARG A 194 4.79 0.89 -11.84
CA ARG A 194 3.47 0.86 -12.51
C ARG A 194 3.11 -0.55 -12.95
N ARG A 195 4.01 -1.20 -13.69
CA ARG A 195 3.84 -2.58 -14.15
C ARG A 195 3.69 -3.56 -12.99
N THR A 196 4.45 -3.39 -11.91
CA THR A 196 4.34 -4.22 -10.70
C THR A 196 3.02 -3.98 -9.98
N GLY A 197 2.53 -2.74 -9.94
CA GLY A 197 1.22 -2.38 -9.36
C GLY A 197 0.07 -3.02 -10.13
N LEU A 198 0.11 -2.96 -11.47
CA LEU A 198 -0.84 -3.66 -12.33
C LEU A 198 -0.83 -5.17 -12.07
N ASN A 199 0.35 -5.79 -12.06
CA ASN A 199 0.49 -7.22 -11.79
C ASN A 199 -0.04 -7.61 -10.40
N LEU A 200 0.19 -6.76 -9.39
CA LEU A 200 -0.32 -6.96 -8.03
C LEU A 200 -1.86 -6.93 -8.02
N LEU A 201 -2.47 -5.93 -8.65
CA LEU A 201 -3.93 -5.82 -8.75
C LEU A 201 -4.51 -7.00 -9.52
N SER A 202 -3.92 -7.39 -10.66
CA SER A 202 -4.36 -8.56 -11.43
C SER A 202 -4.40 -9.84 -10.59
N VAL A 203 -3.40 -10.06 -9.73
CA VAL A 203 -3.39 -11.22 -8.83
C VAL A 203 -4.55 -11.17 -7.83
N VAL A 204 -4.82 -10.01 -7.23
CA VAL A 204 -5.96 -9.85 -6.30
C VAL A 204 -7.29 -10.09 -6.99
N LEU A 205 -7.48 -9.54 -8.21
CA LEU A 205 -8.72 -9.70 -8.96
C LEU A 205 -8.93 -11.12 -9.49
N ALA A 206 -7.87 -11.81 -9.91
CA ALA A 206 -7.94 -13.22 -10.28
C ALA A 206 -8.41 -14.08 -9.09
N ARG A 207 -7.90 -13.81 -7.89
CA ARG A 207 -8.37 -14.48 -6.65
C ARG A 207 -9.82 -14.17 -6.33
N ALA A 208 -10.31 -12.98 -6.66
CA ALA A 208 -11.73 -12.66 -6.53
C ALA A 208 -12.57 -13.48 -7.52
N GLY A 209 -12.10 -13.70 -8.75
CA GLY A 209 -12.74 -14.59 -9.72
C GLY A 209 -12.85 -16.04 -9.25
N GLU A 210 -11.89 -16.51 -8.46
CA GLU A 210 -11.88 -17.86 -7.85
C GLU A 210 -12.73 -17.96 -6.57
N SER A 211 -13.12 -16.84 -5.96
CA SER A 211 -13.78 -16.79 -4.65
C SER A 211 -15.01 -15.89 -4.66
N ALA A 212 -16.20 -16.49 -4.72
CA ALA A 212 -17.47 -15.75 -4.67
C ALA A 212 -17.60 -14.84 -3.44
N HIS A 213 -17.03 -15.26 -2.29
CA HIS A 213 -17.03 -14.43 -1.08
C HIS A 213 -16.16 -13.18 -1.26
N LEU A 214 -14.95 -13.32 -1.82
CA LEU A 214 -14.08 -12.17 -2.07
C LEU A 214 -14.68 -11.25 -3.12
N ALA A 215 -15.21 -11.78 -4.23
CA ALA A 215 -15.91 -10.99 -5.23
C ALA A 215 -17.07 -10.19 -4.62
N ALA A 216 -17.91 -10.83 -3.80
CA ALA A 216 -19.01 -10.16 -3.11
C ALA A 216 -18.52 -9.05 -2.18
N LEU A 217 -17.44 -9.31 -1.42
CA LEU A 217 -16.84 -8.30 -0.54
C LEU A 217 -16.28 -7.11 -1.34
N LEU A 218 -15.56 -7.34 -2.44
CA LEU A 218 -15.02 -6.27 -3.29
C LEU A 218 -16.11 -5.41 -3.93
N ARG A 219 -17.28 -6.01 -4.23
CA ARG A 219 -18.46 -5.29 -4.74
C ARG A 219 -19.11 -4.35 -3.71
N THR A 220 -18.77 -4.46 -2.43
CA THR A 220 -19.24 -3.51 -1.41
C THR A 220 -18.43 -2.23 -1.37
N THR A 221 -17.26 -2.19 -2.02
CA THR A 221 -16.36 -1.03 -1.96
C THR A 221 -16.90 0.15 -2.80
N PRO A 222 -16.52 1.40 -2.45
CA PRO A 222 -16.98 2.59 -3.18
C PRO A 222 -16.12 2.88 -4.42
N HIS A 223 -15.78 1.86 -5.21
CA HIS A 223 -14.86 1.99 -6.35
C HIS A 223 -15.52 1.52 -7.66
N PRO A 224 -16.22 2.41 -8.40
CA PRO A 224 -16.94 2.03 -9.62
C PRO A 224 -16.05 1.35 -10.67
N ARG A 225 -14.80 1.82 -10.82
CA ARG A 225 -13.83 1.21 -11.74
C ARG A 225 -13.45 -0.21 -11.33
N LEU A 226 -13.31 -0.49 -10.03
CA LEU A 226 -13.11 -1.86 -9.55
C LEU A 226 -14.29 -2.76 -9.94
N HIS A 227 -15.53 -2.27 -9.82
CA HIS A 227 -16.70 -3.05 -10.17
C HIS A 227 -16.74 -3.39 -11.66
N ALA A 228 -16.46 -2.40 -12.52
CA ALA A 228 -16.35 -2.60 -13.96
C ALA A 228 -15.24 -3.62 -14.31
N LEU A 229 -14.08 -3.56 -13.64
CA LEU A 229 -13.01 -4.55 -13.81
C LEU A 229 -13.47 -5.95 -13.37
N LEU A 230 -14.15 -6.09 -12.24
CA LEU A 230 -14.69 -7.38 -11.79
C LEU A 230 -15.73 -7.95 -12.76
N ASP A 231 -16.54 -7.11 -13.39
CA ASP A 231 -17.48 -7.51 -14.45
C ASP A 231 -16.73 -7.99 -15.70
N ALA A 232 -15.74 -7.22 -16.16
CA ALA A 232 -14.96 -7.54 -17.36
C ALA A 232 -14.11 -8.81 -17.21
N LEU A 233 -13.66 -9.11 -16.00
CA LEU A 233 -12.84 -10.29 -15.70
C LEU A 233 -13.65 -11.57 -15.48
N ALA A 234 -14.99 -11.50 -15.46
CA ALA A 234 -15.83 -12.66 -15.20
C ALA A 234 -15.59 -13.78 -16.22
N GLY A 235 -15.17 -14.96 -15.73
CA GLY A 235 -14.88 -16.13 -16.57
C GLY A 235 -13.51 -16.13 -17.24
N THR A 236 -12.66 -15.12 -16.99
CA THR A 236 -11.28 -15.10 -17.47
C THR A 236 -10.34 -15.87 -16.54
N SER A 237 -9.21 -16.34 -17.06
CA SER A 237 -8.14 -16.96 -16.26
C SER A 237 -6.87 -16.13 -16.31
N LEU A 238 -6.15 -16.06 -15.18
CA LEU A 238 -4.86 -15.36 -15.12
C LEU A 238 -3.71 -16.29 -15.50
N ARG A 239 -2.83 -15.84 -16.39
CA ARG A 239 -1.54 -16.47 -16.69
C ARG A 239 -0.39 -15.46 -16.63
N ARG A 240 0.84 -15.98 -16.53
CA ARG A 240 2.06 -15.16 -16.60
C ARG A 240 2.68 -15.22 -17.99
N ALA A 241 3.02 -14.06 -18.53
CA ALA A 241 3.85 -13.94 -19.73
C ALA A 241 5.34 -14.14 -19.41
N ALA A 242 6.15 -14.38 -20.45
CA ALA A 242 7.60 -14.60 -20.31
C ALA A 242 8.34 -13.37 -19.72
N ASN A 243 7.81 -12.17 -19.95
CA ASN A 243 8.33 -10.93 -19.35
C ASN A 243 7.86 -10.71 -17.89
N GLY A 244 7.08 -11.64 -17.33
CA GLY A 244 6.57 -11.58 -15.96
C GLY A 244 5.21 -10.90 -15.80
N ASP A 245 4.63 -10.35 -16.87
CA ASP A 245 3.33 -9.68 -16.82
C ASP A 245 2.20 -10.66 -16.54
N ALA A 246 1.21 -10.18 -15.79
CA ALA A 246 -0.02 -10.88 -15.48
C ALA A 246 -1.04 -10.56 -16.58
N LEU A 247 -1.38 -11.57 -17.38
CA LEU A 247 -2.32 -11.48 -18.49
C LEU A 247 -3.59 -12.28 -18.17
N PHE A 248 -4.74 -11.78 -18.60
CA PHE A 248 -6.01 -12.49 -18.52
C PHE A 248 -6.37 -13.07 -19.89
N ASP A 249 -6.66 -14.36 -19.94
CA ASP A 249 -7.13 -15.04 -21.15
C ASP A 249 -8.62 -14.79 -21.37
N LEU A 250 -8.98 -14.31 -22.57
CA LEU A 250 -10.35 -13.92 -22.93
C LEU A 250 -11.17 -15.08 -23.55
N GLY A 251 -10.55 -16.25 -23.74
CA GLY A 251 -11.20 -17.46 -24.28
C GLY A 251 -11.24 -17.55 -25.82
N ASP A 252 -10.88 -16.48 -26.52
CA ASP A 252 -10.79 -16.39 -27.98
C ASP A 252 -9.35 -16.60 -28.52
N GLY A 253 -8.42 -16.97 -27.64
CA GLY A 253 -7.00 -17.09 -27.94
C GLY A 253 -6.20 -15.81 -27.70
N HIS A 254 -6.86 -14.70 -27.37
CA HIS A 254 -6.22 -13.46 -26.95
C HIS A 254 -6.04 -13.41 -25.43
N ALA A 255 -5.00 -12.70 -25.00
CA ALA A 255 -4.79 -12.36 -23.61
C ALA A 255 -4.29 -10.93 -23.49
N VAL A 256 -4.78 -10.23 -22.48
CA VAL A 256 -4.58 -8.79 -22.30
C VAL A 256 -4.14 -8.47 -20.87
N ARG A 257 -3.45 -7.35 -20.69
CA ARG A 257 -3.17 -6.79 -19.37
C ARG A 257 -4.43 -6.16 -18.79
N LEU A 258 -4.42 -5.91 -17.48
CA LEU A 258 -5.57 -5.33 -16.79
C LEU A 258 -5.96 -3.93 -17.34
N ASP A 259 -4.97 -3.11 -17.70
CA ASP A 259 -5.14 -1.77 -18.27
C ASP A 259 -5.54 -1.78 -19.76
N GLU A 260 -5.67 -2.96 -20.37
CA GLU A 260 -6.05 -3.16 -21.78
C GLU A 260 -7.48 -3.68 -21.94
N PHE A 261 -8.22 -3.90 -20.84
CA PHE A 261 -9.63 -4.26 -20.90
C PHE A 261 -10.49 -3.10 -21.38
N ASP A 262 -11.38 -3.40 -22.32
CA ASP A 262 -12.44 -2.47 -22.74
C ASP A 262 -13.49 -2.37 -21.62
N LEU A 263 -13.47 -1.26 -20.90
CA LEU A 263 -14.44 -0.95 -19.86
C LEU A 263 -15.58 -0.07 -20.41
N PRO A 264 -16.77 -0.09 -19.79
CA PRO A 264 -17.86 0.82 -20.14
C PRO A 264 -17.39 2.28 -20.19
N ALA A 265 -17.88 3.05 -21.16
CA ALA A 265 -17.41 4.42 -21.44
C ALA A 265 -17.61 5.40 -20.27
N ASP A 266 -18.53 5.11 -19.35
CA ASP A 266 -18.81 5.87 -18.13
C ASP A 266 -17.93 5.45 -16.94
N THR A 267 -17.05 4.46 -17.11
CA THR A 267 -16.13 4.02 -16.07
C THR A 267 -15.09 5.11 -15.80
N PRO A 268 -14.88 5.52 -14.54
CA PRO A 268 -13.82 6.47 -14.19
C PRO A 268 -12.45 6.02 -14.72
N SER A 269 -11.62 6.98 -15.13
CA SER A 269 -10.24 6.73 -15.53
C SER A 269 -9.36 6.32 -14.33
N PRO A 270 -8.26 5.58 -14.56
CA PRO A 270 -7.28 5.35 -13.51
C PRO A 270 -6.62 6.67 -13.09
N VAL A 271 -6.14 6.73 -11.85
CA VAL A 271 -5.46 7.89 -11.26
C VAL A 271 -3.98 7.58 -11.13
N THR A 272 -3.10 8.52 -11.48
CA THR A 272 -1.66 8.38 -11.25
C THR A 272 -1.31 8.79 -9.83
N PRO A 273 -0.48 8.03 -9.09
CA PRO A 273 -0.02 8.41 -7.75
C PRO A 273 0.76 9.72 -7.77
N ALA A 274 0.58 10.54 -6.71
CA ALA A 274 1.36 11.76 -6.50
C ALA A 274 2.83 11.46 -6.11
#